data_AF-A0A482Z1H1-F1
#
_entry.id   AF-A0A482Z1H1-F1
#
_cell.length_a   1.000
_cell.length_b   1.000
_cell.length_c   1.000
_cell.angle_alpha   90.00
_cell.angle_beta   90.00
_cell.angle_gamma   90.00
#
_symmetry.space_group_name_H-M   'P 1'
#
loop_
_entity.id
_entity.type
_entity.pdbx_description
1 polymer ?
#
loop_
_entity_poly.entity_id
_entity_poly.type
_entity_poly.pdbx_seq_one_letter_code
_entity_poly.pdbx_strand_id
1 'polypeptide(L)'
;MPKDKSLFGNAKGVGLPIGNLTSQMFGNLYLNDLDYFIKHTLKIKYYGHYVDDMLFVHEDKQYLKAIISKIQTQIKPIGLNLHPKKIYCQPYYHGVLFLGQYIKPYRNYVSHRVKHSFYQALKQVNRLLVENERIDWTVMEQIQSKINAYLGILKHANSYKLVKKATTVLIKRFYCFFAFAKNYTKVTINKEFWQWHYLAN
;
A
#
# COMPACT_ATOMS: atom_id res chain seq x y z
N MET A 1 17.08 -10.85 4.71
CA MET A 1 16.62 -9.47 4.44
C MET A 1 17.48 -8.85 3.35
N PRO A 2 16.94 -7.96 2.50
CA PRO A 2 17.74 -7.18 1.56
C PRO A 2 18.87 -6.41 2.28
N LYS A 3 20.04 -6.27 1.66
CA LYS A 3 21.21 -5.60 2.28
C LYS A 3 20.91 -4.14 2.68
N ASP A 4 20.07 -3.45 1.91
CA ASP A 4 19.61 -2.07 2.15
C ASP A 4 18.62 -1.93 3.32
N LYS A 5 18.11 -3.04 3.86
CA LYS A 5 17.19 -3.07 5.01
C LYS A 5 17.82 -3.68 6.26
N SER A 6 19.12 -3.93 6.21
CA SER A 6 19.88 -4.59 7.26
C SER A 6 20.73 -3.57 8.01
N LEU A 7 20.65 -3.56 9.34
CA LEU A 7 21.53 -2.72 10.18
C LEU A 7 22.98 -3.22 10.21
N PHE A 8 23.22 -4.48 9.81
CA PHE A 8 24.54 -5.11 9.86
C PHE A 8 25.57 -4.49 8.89
N GLY A 9 25.14 -3.65 7.95
CA GLY A 9 26.02 -2.94 7.01
C GLY A 9 26.30 -1.48 7.37
N ASN A 10 25.73 -0.97 8.48
CA ASN A 10 25.85 0.44 8.86
C ASN A 10 27.03 0.67 9.80
N ALA A 11 27.52 1.93 9.83
CA ALA A 11 28.51 2.34 10.82
C ALA A 11 27.98 2.17 12.25
N LYS A 12 28.87 1.94 13.21
CA LYS A 12 28.52 1.76 14.62
C LYS A 12 27.75 2.99 15.11
N GLY A 13 26.55 2.78 15.67
CA GLY A 13 25.66 3.85 16.15
C GLY A 13 24.71 4.44 15.09
N VAL A 14 24.70 3.90 13.85
CA VAL A 14 23.83 4.39 12.76
C VAL A 14 22.70 3.42 12.46
N GLY A 15 21.48 3.93 12.57
CA GLY A 15 20.24 3.24 12.21
C GLY A 15 19.43 2.81 13.42
N LEU A 16 18.11 2.72 13.21
CA LEU A 16 17.15 2.33 14.23
C LEU A 16 16.60 0.93 13.92
N PRO A 17 16.37 0.09 14.94
CA PRO A 17 15.77 -1.22 14.73
C PRO A 17 14.36 -1.08 14.13
N ILE A 18 14.18 -1.69 12.96
CA ILE A 18 12.90 -1.74 12.25
C ILE A 18 11.94 -2.61 13.07
N GLY A 19 10.79 -2.04 13.47
CA GLY A 19 9.75 -2.75 14.23
C GLY A 19 9.59 -2.32 15.68
N ASN A 20 10.48 -1.47 16.22
CA ASN A 20 10.26 -0.83 17.53
C ASN A 20 9.40 0.45 17.37
N LEU A 21 8.40 0.64 18.23
CA LEU A 21 7.53 1.82 18.23
C LEU A 21 8.34 3.12 18.35
N THR A 22 9.37 3.13 19.20
CA THR A 22 10.24 4.29 19.39
C THR A 22 10.99 4.64 18.10
N SER A 23 11.43 3.65 17.32
CA SER A 23 12.08 3.87 16.03
C SER A 23 11.14 4.53 15.01
N GLN A 24 9.86 4.16 15.01
CA GLN A 24 8.85 4.75 14.13
C GLN A 24 8.56 6.20 14.53
N MET A 25 8.46 6.48 15.84
CA MET A 25 8.27 7.84 16.36
C MET A 25 9.45 8.74 16.00
N PHE A 26 10.68 8.25 16.18
CA PHE A 26 11.88 9.02 15.83
C PHE A 26 11.97 9.30 14.33
N GLY A 27 11.59 8.36 13.46
CA GLY A 27 11.54 8.61 12.02
C GLY A 27 10.71 9.83 11.63
N ASN A 28 9.53 9.99 12.26
CA ASN A 28 8.69 11.18 12.03
C ASN A 28 9.27 12.44 12.68
N LEU A 29 9.82 12.34 13.90
CA LEU A 29 10.38 13.48 14.62
C LEU A 29 11.55 14.12 13.86
N TYR A 30 12.46 13.31 13.31
CA TYR A 30 13.64 13.79 12.60
C TYR A 30 13.31 14.59 11.32
N LEU A 31 12.14 14.36 10.72
CA LEU A 31 11.74 15.02 9.49
C LEU A 31 10.83 16.23 9.72
N ASN A 32 10.49 16.56 10.96
CA ASN A 32 9.62 17.70 11.29
C ASN A 32 10.21 19.04 10.83
N ASP A 33 11.51 19.25 11.04
CA ASP A 33 12.19 20.49 10.60
C ASP A 33 12.23 20.60 9.07
N LEU A 34 12.33 19.46 8.38
CA LEU A 34 12.22 19.41 6.92
C LEU A 34 10.81 19.81 6.46
N ASP A 35 9.77 19.29 7.09
CA ASP A 35 8.38 19.65 6.77
C ASP A 35 8.14 21.15 6.99
N TYR A 36 8.67 21.70 8.09
CA TYR A 36 8.63 23.13 8.36
C TYR A 36 9.33 23.94 7.25
N PHE A 37 10.54 23.54 6.86
CA PHE A 37 11.30 24.16 5.77
C PHE A 37 10.54 24.11 4.42
N ILE A 38 9.93 22.97 4.08
CA ILE A 38 9.16 22.81 2.84
C ILE A 38 7.96 23.75 2.82
N LYS A 39 7.24 23.89 3.94
CA LYS A 39 6.02 24.71 4.01
C LYS A 39 6.27 26.20 4.16
N HIS A 40 7.27 26.61 4.94
CA HIS A 40 7.49 28.02 5.27
C HIS A 40 8.55 28.67 4.39
N THR A 41 9.60 27.93 4.03
CA THR A 41 10.72 28.46 3.22
C THR A 41 10.51 28.20 1.74
N LEU A 42 10.25 26.95 1.34
CA LEU A 42 9.98 26.62 -0.07
C LEU A 42 8.55 26.99 -0.50
N LYS A 43 7.61 27.12 0.45
CA LYS A 43 6.21 27.48 0.19
C LYS A 43 5.50 26.58 -0.82
N ILE A 44 5.83 25.29 -0.82
CA ILE A 44 5.18 24.32 -1.71
C ILE A 44 3.77 24.02 -1.20
N LYS A 45 2.79 24.55 -1.93
CA LYS A 45 1.36 24.39 -1.62
C LYS A 45 0.96 22.91 -1.53
N TYR A 46 1.26 22.15 -2.58
CA TYR A 46 0.88 20.75 -2.71
C TYR A 46 2.07 19.84 -2.37
N TYR A 47 2.17 19.50 -1.09
CA TYR A 47 3.17 18.61 -0.52
C TYR A 47 2.47 17.52 0.29
N GLY A 48 2.88 16.27 0.08
CA GLY A 48 2.45 15.11 0.86
C GLY A 48 3.67 14.36 1.38
N HIS A 49 3.59 13.91 2.63
CA HIS A 49 4.67 13.20 3.31
C HIS A 49 4.10 11.97 4.00
N TYR A 50 4.69 10.81 3.78
CA TYR A 50 4.33 9.57 4.45
C TYR A 50 5.58 8.75 4.76
N VAL A 51 6.00 8.76 6.03
CA VAL A 51 7.24 8.11 6.48
C VAL A 51 8.42 8.61 5.66
N ASP A 52 9.03 7.80 4.79
CA ASP A 52 10.17 8.21 3.96
C ASP A 52 9.75 8.71 2.56
N ASP A 53 8.47 8.52 2.18
CA ASP A 53 7.96 8.86 0.85
C ASP A 53 7.39 10.28 0.84
N MET A 54 7.96 11.14 -0.02
CA MET A 54 7.52 12.52 -0.20
C MET A 54 6.99 12.76 -1.62
N LEU A 55 5.94 13.57 -1.73
CA LEU A 55 5.29 13.98 -2.97
C LEU A 55 5.25 15.50 -3.05
N PHE A 56 5.73 16.05 -4.17
CA PHE A 56 5.71 17.49 -4.45
C PHE A 56 4.98 17.75 -5.76
N VAL A 57 4.09 18.74 -5.77
CA VAL A 57 3.40 19.20 -6.98
C VAL A 57 3.59 20.71 -7.10
N HIS A 58 4.12 21.13 -8.26
CA HIS A 58 4.41 22.52 -8.58
C HIS A 58 4.29 22.72 -10.10
N GLU A 59 3.99 23.94 -10.53
CA GLU A 59 3.84 24.30 -11.95
C GLU A 59 5.19 24.41 -12.68
N ASP A 60 6.21 24.89 -11.99
CA ASP A 60 7.57 24.98 -12.53
C ASP A 60 8.40 23.72 -12.25
N LYS A 61 8.78 23.02 -13.32
CA LYS A 61 9.66 21.84 -13.31
C LYS A 61 11.08 22.18 -12.88
N GLN A 62 11.61 23.34 -13.25
CA GLN A 62 12.97 23.75 -12.86
C GLN A 62 13.04 24.05 -11.37
N TYR A 63 11.99 24.68 -10.82
CA TYR A 63 11.83 24.81 -9.38
C TYR A 63 11.85 23.45 -8.67
N LEU A 64 11.08 22.46 -9.14
CA LEU A 64 11.09 21.09 -8.57
C LEU A 64 12.47 20.42 -8.64
N LYS A 65 13.26 20.69 -9.68
CA LYS A 65 14.64 20.18 -9.74
C LYS A 65 15.55 20.90 -8.73
N ALA A 66 15.40 22.21 -8.61
CA ALA A 66 16.22 23.03 -7.71
C ALA A 66 15.98 22.71 -6.23
N ILE A 67 14.76 22.31 -5.84
CA ILE A 67 14.50 21.95 -4.43
C ILE A 67 15.18 20.65 -3.99
N ILE A 68 15.56 19.76 -4.90
CA ILE A 68 16.20 18.47 -4.55
C ILE A 68 17.50 18.71 -3.78
N SER A 69 18.36 19.61 -4.28
CA SER A 69 19.61 19.97 -3.60
C SER A 69 19.34 20.68 -2.28
N LYS A 70 18.31 21.54 -2.22
CA LYS A 70 17.91 22.23 -0.98
C LYS A 70 17.45 21.24 0.09
N ILE A 71 16.62 20.27 -0.26
CA ILE A 71 16.16 19.21 0.65
C ILE A 71 17.36 18.38 1.12
N GLN A 72 18.25 17.97 0.21
CA GLN A 72 19.47 17.25 0.57
C GLN A 72 20.34 18.02 1.57
N THR A 73 20.47 19.34 1.40
CA THR A 73 21.20 20.19 2.35
C THR A 73 20.52 20.25 3.72
N GLN A 74 19.19 20.27 3.77
CA GLN A 74 18.43 20.29 5.03
C GLN A 74 18.49 18.99 5.81
N ILE A 75 18.53 17.84 5.14
CA ILE A 75 18.54 16.53 5.81
C ILE A 75 19.96 16.00 6.09
N LYS A 76 21.00 16.59 5.49
CA LYS A 76 22.39 16.18 5.70
C LYS A 76 22.86 16.32 7.16
N PRO A 77 22.53 17.39 7.92
CA PRO A 77 22.93 17.53 9.32
C PRO A 77 22.39 16.44 10.24
N ILE A 78 21.21 15.88 9.93
CA ILE A 78 20.62 14.76 10.67
C ILE A 78 21.09 13.39 10.15
N GLY A 79 22.10 13.36 9.28
CA GLY A 79 22.74 12.13 8.78
C GLY A 79 21.95 11.38 7.70
N LEU A 80 20.92 12.00 7.11
CA LEU A 80 20.11 11.38 6.06
C LEU A 80 20.58 11.79 4.66
N ASN A 81 20.32 10.91 3.68
CA ASN A 81 20.62 11.15 2.27
C ASN A 81 19.43 10.75 1.40
N LEU A 82 19.11 11.58 0.40
CA LEU A 82 18.10 11.25 -0.59
C LEU A 82 18.61 10.10 -1.47
N HIS A 83 17.76 9.12 -1.72
CA HIS A 83 18.13 7.98 -2.53
C HIS A 83 18.16 8.36 -4.03
N PRO A 84 19.32 8.33 -4.71
CA PRO A 84 19.49 8.95 -6.03
C PRO A 84 18.61 8.34 -7.13
N LYS A 85 18.32 7.03 -7.03
CA LYS A 85 17.49 6.32 -8.03
C LYS A 85 15.97 6.36 -7.74
N LYS A 86 15.55 6.88 -6.59
CA LYS A 86 14.13 6.90 -6.19
C LYS A 86 13.47 8.26 -6.43
N ILE A 87 14.24 9.25 -6.88
CA ILE A 87 13.72 10.56 -7.26
C ILE A 87 13.30 10.50 -8.73
N TYR A 88 12.05 10.85 -8.99
CA TYR A 88 11.56 11.03 -10.35
C TYR A 88 10.63 12.24 -10.42
N CYS A 89 10.57 12.87 -11.60
CA CYS A 89 9.73 14.02 -11.86
C CYS A 89 9.04 13.84 -13.20
N GLN A 90 7.73 14.00 -13.24
CA GLN A 90 6.92 13.80 -14.44
C GLN A 90 5.72 14.74 -14.46
N PRO A 91 5.14 14.98 -15.64
CA PRO A 91 3.88 15.71 -15.76
C PRO A 91 2.73 15.06 -14.98
N TYR A 92 1.85 15.89 -14.42
CA TYR A 92 0.76 15.45 -13.54
C TYR A 92 -0.25 14.51 -14.24
N TYR A 93 -0.46 14.63 -15.55
CA TYR A 93 -1.44 13.85 -16.30
C TYR A 93 -1.06 12.36 -16.43
N HIS A 94 0.24 12.04 -16.33
CA HIS A 94 0.72 10.66 -16.24
C HIS A 94 0.39 10.02 -14.88
N GLY A 95 0.23 10.84 -13.84
CA GLY A 95 -0.13 10.43 -12.48
C GLY A 95 1.03 9.85 -11.68
N VAL A 96 1.10 10.16 -10.40
CA VAL A 96 2.22 9.80 -9.51
C VAL A 96 1.87 8.56 -8.70
N LEU A 97 2.77 7.57 -8.67
CA LEU A 97 2.65 6.42 -7.79
C LEU A 97 2.98 6.85 -6.36
N PHE A 98 1.99 6.78 -5.47
CA PHE A 98 2.11 7.09 -4.05
C PHE A 98 1.24 6.12 -3.25
N LEU A 99 1.81 5.50 -2.20
CA LEU A 99 1.11 4.57 -1.30
C LEU A 99 0.29 3.47 -2.01
N GLY A 100 0.84 2.93 -3.11
CA GLY A 100 0.21 1.84 -3.86
C GLY A 100 -0.90 2.26 -4.82
N GLN A 101 -1.12 3.57 -5.01
CA GLN A 101 -2.09 4.14 -5.95
C GLN A 101 -1.41 5.13 -6.90
N TYR A 102 -1.91 5.22 -8.13
CA TYR A 102 -1.58 6.29 -9.06
C TYR A 102 -2.55 7.45 -8.85
N ILE A 103 -2.05 8.56 -8.34
CA ILE A 103 -2.80 9.79 -8.12
C ILE A 103 -2.80 10.60 -9.41
N LYS A 104 -3.98 10.90 -9.94
CA LYS A 104 -4.19 11.77 -11.12
C LYS A 104 -5.18 12.88 -10.76
N PRO A 105 -5.24 13.96 -11.54
CA PRO A 105 -6.29 14.96 -11.36
C PRO A 105 -7.67 14.31 -11.35
N TYR A 106 -8.41 14.54 -10.26
CA TYR A 106 -9.79 14.09 -10.05
C TYR A 106 -10.01 12.57 -10.03
N ARG A 107 -8.95 11.75 -10.01
CA ARG A 107 -9.09 10.29 -10.03
C ARG A 107 -7.85 9.57 -9.50
N ASN A 108 -8.08 8.45 -8.80
CA ASN A 108 -7.01 7.56 -8.34
C ASN A 108 -7.16 6.18 -8.99
N TYR A 109 -6.04 5.58 -9.35
CA TYR A 109 -5.98 4.23 -9.91
C TYR A 109 -5.15 3.31 -9.03
N VAL A 110 -5.50 2.03 -9.03
CA VAL A 110 -4.74 1.01 -8.30
C VAL A 110 -3.41 0.75 -9.02
N SER A 111 -2.31 0.62 -8.28
CA SER A 111 -1.04 0.25 -8.90
C SER A 111 -1.06 -1.16 -9.50
N HIS A 112 -0.22 -1.41 -10.50
CA HIS A 112 -0.05 -2.74 -11.09
C HIS A 112 0.34 -3.78 -10.04
N ARG A 113 1.17 -3.39 -9.06
CA ARG A 113 1.58 -4.26 -7.94
C ARG A 113 0.37 -4.68 -7.10
N VAL A 114 -0.43 -3.75 -6.61
CA VAL A 114 -1.62 -4.05 -5.79
C VAL A 114 -2.62 -4.88 -6.59
N LYS A 115 -2.85 -4.54 -7.86
CA LYS A 115 -3.67 -5.34 -8.77
C LYS A 115 -3.14 -6.78 -8.86
N HIS A 116 -1.86 -6.96 -9.17
CA HIS A 116 -1.27 -8.29 -9.30
C HIS A 116 -1.40 -9.10 -8.01
N SER A 117 -1.02 -8.51 -6.87
CA SER A 117 -1.14 -9.15 -5.56
C SER A 117 -2.57 -9.55 -5.23
N PHE A 118 -3.57 -8.72 -5.56
CA PHE A 118 -4.97 -9.08 -5.38
C PHE A 118 -5.38 -10.29 -6.22
N TYR A 119 -5.03 -10.32 -7.51
CA TYR A 119 -5.31 -11.49 -8.36
C TYR A 119 -4.62 -12.75 -7.84
N GLN A 120 -3.38 -12.65 -7.35
CA GLN A 120 -2.68 -13.79 -6.75
C GLN A 120 -3.36 -14.27 -5.47
N ALA A 121 -3.86 -13.35 -4.64
CA ALA A 121 -4.63 -13.73 -3.44
C ALA A 121 -5.89 -14.51 -3.80
N LEU A 122 -6.64 -14.10 -4.82
CA LEU A 122 -7.82 -14.85 -5.30
C LEU A 122 -7.45 -16.24 -5.85
N LYS A 123 -6.34 -16.34 -6.59
CA LYS A 123 -5.83 -17.63 -7.07
C LYS A 123 -5.42 -18.57 -5.94
N GLN A 124 -4.78 -18.03 -4.89
CA GLN A 124 -4.43 -18.81 -3.69
C GLN A 124 -5.69 -19.31 -2.98
N VAL A 125 -6.74 -18.49 -2.90
CA VAL A 125 -8.04 -18.92 -2.35
C VAL A 125 -8.60 -20.07 -3.18
N ASN A 126 -8.65 -19.96 -4.51
CA ASN A 126 -9.09 -21.06 -5.36
C ASN A 126 -8.30 -22.35 -5.12
N ARG A 127 -6.97 -22.24 -5.05
CA ARG A 127 -6.10 -23.39 -4.79
C ARG A 127 -6.43 -24.06 -3.47
N LEU A 128 -6.55 -23.27 -2.40
CA LEU A 128 -6.94 -23.76 -1.07
C LEU A 128 -8.31 -24.44 -1.11
N LEU A 129 -9.29 -23.84 -1.78
CA LEU A 129 -10.64 -24.41 -1.94
C LEU A 129 -10.67 -25.67 -2.83
N VAL A 130 -9.65 -25.94 -3.64
CA VAL A 130 -9.58 -27.15 -4.47
C VAL A 130 -8.84 -28.27 -3.73
N GLU A 131 -7.71 -27.94 -3.10
CA GLU A 131 -6.84 -28.91 -2.43
C GLU A 131 -7.43 -29.44 -1.12
N ASN A 132 -8.37 -28.72 -0.49
CA ASN A 132 -8.94 -29.10 0.79
C ASN A 132 -10.42 -29.45 0.67
N GLU A 133 -10.78 -30.69 1.00
CA GLU A 133 -12.19 -31.12 1.05
C GLU A 133 -12.93 -30.46 2.23
N ARG A 134 -12.28 -30.36 3.39
CA ARG A 134 -12.79 -29.63 4.56
C ARG A 134 -12.02 -28.34 4.78
N ILE A 135 -12.73 -27.27 5.16
CA ILE A 135 -12.13 -25.97 5.44
C ILE A 135 -12.57 -25.51 6.82
N ASP A 136 -11.61 -25.38 7.72
CA ASP A 136 -11.88 -24.95 9.08
C ASP A 136 -12.37 -23.50 9.14
N TRP A 137 -13.16 -23.19 10.17
CA TRP A 137 -13.72 -21.86 10.38
C TRP A 137 -12.64 -20.77 10.46
N THR A 138 -11.53 -21.06 11.13
CA THR A 138 -10.39 -20.14 11.24
C THR A 138 -9.79 -19.80 9.87
N VAL A 139 -9.72 -20.77 8.96
CA VAL A 139 -9.25 -20.57 7.59
C VAL A 139 -10.25 -19.73 6.79
N MET A 140 -11.56 -19.93 7.00
CA MET A 140 -12.61 -19.11 6.40
C MET A 140 -12.47 -17.64 6.78
N GLU A 141 -12.23 -17.36 8.07
CA GLU A 141 -11.98 -16.01 8.59
C GLU A 141 -10.71 -15.39 8.02
N GLN A 142 -9.63 -16.18 7.88
CA GLN A 142 -8.39 -15.71 7.24
C GLN A 142 -8.60 -15.35 5.77
N ILE A 143 -9.34 -16.16 5.01
CA ILE A 143 -9.70 -15.87 3.61
C ILE A 143 -10.50 -14.57 3.53
N GLN A 144 -11.54 -14.44 4.37
CA GLN A 144 -12.38 -13.25 4.44
C GLN A 144 -11.55 -12.01 4.76
N SER A 145 -10.74 -12.07 5.81
CA SER A 145 -9.89 -10.98 6.28
C SER A 145 -8.91 -10.53 5.19
N LYS A 146 -8.23 -11.49 4.54
CA LYS A 146 -7.30 -11.21 3.44
C LYS A 146 -7.96 -10.54 2.25
N ILE A 147 -9.12 -11.04 1.80
CA ILE A 147 -9.85 -10.43 0.68
C ILE A 147 -10.32 -9.02 1.09
N ASN A 148 -10.89 -8.86 2.28
CA ASN A 148 -11.37 -7.57 2.78
C ASN A 148 -10.26 -6.53 2.94
N ALA A 149 -9.04 -6.95 3.31
CA ALA A 149 -7.89 -6.05 3.34
C ALA A 149 -7.59 -5.46 1.95
N TYR A 150 -7.63 -6.29 0.90
CA TYR A 150 -7.48 -5.79 -0.48
C TYR A 150 -8.66 -4.91 -0.90
N LEU A 151 -9.90 -5.33 -0.65
CA LEU A 151 -11.09 -4.52 -0.99
C LEU A 151 -11.07 -3.16 -0.28
N GLY A 152 -10.57 -3.10 0.95
CA GLY A 152 -10.37 -1.88 1.71
C GLY A 152 -9.38 -0.91 1.07
N ILE A 153 -8.33 -1.40 0.41
CA ILE A 153 -7.41 -0.56 -0.37
C ILE A 153 -8.04 -0.15 -1.71
N LEU A 154 -8.67 -1.12 -2.39
CA LEU A 154 -9.22 -0.94 -3.74
C LEU A 154 -10.38 0.05 -3.77
N LYS A 155 -11.21 0.12 -2.70
CA LYS A 155 -12.36 1.04 -2.65
C LYS A 155 -11.97 2.52 -2.71
N HIS A 156 -10.73 2.88 -2.37
CA HIS A 156 -10.24 4.26 -2.42
C HIS A 156 -9.71 4.67 -3.81
N ALA A 157 -9.78 3.76 -4.78
CA ALA A 157 -9.42 4.02 -6.18
C ALA A 157 -10.59 3.68 -7.10
N ASN A 158 -10.55 4.16 -8.35
CA ASN A 158 -11.50 3.80 -9.39
C ASN A 158 -11.28 2.34 -9.84
N SER A 159 -11.77 1.40 -9.04
CA SER A 159 -11.45 -0.02 -9.13
C SER A 159 -12.67 -0.92 -9.29
N TYR A 160 -13.90 -0.40 -9.25
CA TYR A 160 -15.13 -1.21 -9.30
C TYR A 160 -15.12 -2.23 -10.45
N LYS A 161 -14.83 -1.78 -11.68
CA LYS A 161 -14.77 -2.65 -12.86
C LYS A 161 -13.66 -3.71 -12.74
N LEU A 162 -12.52 -3.34 -12.13
CA LEU A 162 -11.40 -4.25 -11.89
C LEU A 162 -11.78 -5.33 -10.88
N VAL A 163 -12.42 -4.95 -9.77
CA VAL A 163 -12.85 -5.90 -8.72
C VAL A 163 -13.91 -6.84 -9.27
N LYS A 164 -14.96 -6.30 -9.92
CA LYS A 164 -16.01 -7.10 -10.55
C LYS A 164 -15.42 -8.15 -11.50
N LYS A 165 -14.50 -7.75 -12.38
CA LYS A 165 -13.79 -8.68 -13.27
C LYS A 165 -12.92 -9.68 -12.52
N ALA A 166 -12.24 -9.28 -11.46
CA ALA A 166 -11.39 -10.18 -10.69
C ALA A 166 -12.20 -11.28 -9.98
N THR A 167 -13.41 -10.97 -9.49
CA THR A 167 -14.26 -11.96 -8.83
C THR A 167 -14.66 -13.12 -9.75
N THR A 168 -14.70 -12.92 -11.07
CA THR A 168 -15.04 -13.99 -12.03
C THR A 168 -13.98 -15.08 -12.11
N VAL A 169 -12.77 -14.86 -11.55
CA VAL A 169 -11.72 -15.88 -11.45
C VAL A 169 -12.02 -16.88 -10.35
N LEU A 170 -12.86 -16.54 -9.37
CA LEU A 170 -13.19 -17.41 -8.24
C LEU A 170 -14.06 -18.58 -8.70
N ILE A 171 -13.74 -19.78 -8.20
CA ILE A 171 -14.47 -20.99 -8.53
C ILE A 171 -15.88 -21.00 -7.91
N LYS A 172 -16.81 -21.79 -8.49
CA LYS A 172 -18.19 -21.90 -7.97
C LYS A 172 -18.25 -22.22 -6.47
N ARG A 173 -17.36 -23.10 -5.99
CA ARG A 173 -17.24 -23.48 -4.57
C ARG A 173 -17.02 -22.28 -3.64
N PHE A 174 -16.31 -21.24 -4.09
CA PHE A 174 -16.15 -20.00 -3.31
C PHE A 174 -17.50 -19.40 -2.96
N TYR A 175 -18.43 -19.36 -3.90
CA TYR A 175 -19.73 -18.71 -3.74
C TYR A 175 -20.71 -19.51 -2.86
N CYS A 176 -20.41 -20.78 -2.55
CA CYS A 176 -21.15 -21.50 -1.51
C CYS A 176 -20.83 -20.95 -0.12
N PHE A 177 -19.56 -20.58 0.09
CA PHE A 177 -19.02 -20.18 1.38
C PHE A 177 -18.93 -18.67 1.59
N PHE A 178 -18.90 -17.89 0.52
CA PHE A 178 -18.65 -16.45 0.58
C PHE A 178 -19.56 -15.68 -0.36
N ALA A 179 -19.94 -14.47 0.04
CA ALA A 179 -20.72 -13.54 -0.77
C ALA A 179 -20.10 -12.14 -0.78
N PHE A 180 -20.06 -11.50 -1.95
CA PHE A 180 -19.65 -10.09 -2.06
C PHE A 180 -20.85 -9.17 -1.81
N ALA A 181 -20.61 -8.05 -1.14
CA ALA A 181 -21.57 -6.96 -1.09
C ALA A 181 -21.87 -6.42 -2.50
N LYS A 182 -23.06 -5.84 -2.72
CA LYS A 182 -23.53 -5.37 -4.04
C LYS A 182 -22.56 -4.44 -4.78
N ASN A 183 -21.77 -3.66 -4.04
CA ASN A 183 -20.77 -2.72 -4.53
C ASN A 183 -19.33 -3.28 -4.55
N TYR A 184 -19.14 -4.57 -4.23
CA TYR A 184 -17.85 -5.26 -4.12
C TYR A 184 -16.86 -4.62 -3.12
N THR A 185 -17.35 -3.94 -2.07
CA THR A 185 -16.47 -3.33 -1.05
C THR A 185 -16.12 -4.26 0.10
N LYS A 186 -16.83 -5.38 0.24
CA LYS A 186 -16.63 -6.37 1.31
C LYS A 186 -17.06 -7.76 0.85
N VAL A 187 -16.45 -8.79 1.43
CA VAL A 187 -16.89 -10.18 1.39
C VAL A 187 -17.32 -10.67 2.77
N THR A 188 -18.42 -11.42 2.82
CA THR A 188 -18.98 -12.05 4.03
C THR A 188 -18.95 -13.57 3.91
N ILE A 189 -18.79 -14.27 5.03
CA ILE A 189 -18.88 -15.73 5.10
C ILE A 189 -20.36 -16.13 5.21
N ASN A 190 -20.78 -17.14 4.45
CA ASN A 190 -22.05 -17.82 4.65
C ASN A 190 -21.90 -18.83 5.80
N LYS A 191 -22.15 -18.36 7.03
CA LYS A 191 -21.97 -19.15 8.25
C LYS A 191 -22.92 -20.34 8.29
N GLU A 192 -24.18 -20.14 7.90
CA GLU A 192 -25.21 -21.18 7.90
C GLU A 192 -24.82 -22.34 6.98
N PHE A 193 -24.39 -22.03 5.75
CA PHE A 193 -23.92 -23.05 4.82
C PHE A 193 -22.70 -23.80 5.36
N TRP A 194 -21.72 -23.10 5.95
CA TRP A 194 -20.54 -23.75 6.52
C TRP A 194 -20.91 -24.69 7.67
N GLN A 195 -21.79 -24.27 8.58
CA GLN A 195 -22.26 -25.09 9.70
C GLN A 195 -23.03 -26.32 9.21
N TRP A 196 -23.97 -26.13 8.28
CA TRP A 196 -24.71 -27.24 7.67
C TRP A 196 -23.77 -28.22 6.97
N HIS A 197 -22.78 -27.74 6.24
CA HIS A 197 -21.89 -28.60 5.45
C HIS A 197 -20.87 -29.39 6.29
N TYR A 198 -20.44 -28.86 7.45
CA TYR A 198 -19.33 -29.44 8.22
C TYR A 198 -19.66 -29.84 9.66
N LEU A 199 -20.79 -29.42 10.21
CA LEU A 199 -21.23 -29.73 11.58
C LEU A 199 -22.55 -30.51 11.64
N ALA A 200 -23.36 -30.52 10.57
CA ALA A 200 -24.51 -31.42 10.50
C ALA A 200 -24.04 -32.82 10.06
N ASN A 201 -23.44 -33.54 11.00
CA ASN A 201 -23.30 -35.00 11.06
C ASN A 201 -23.07 -35.38 12.52
#